data_AF-A0A6H1UJX7-F1
#
_entry.id   AF-A0A6H1UJX7-F1
#
_cell.length_a   1.000
_cell.length_b   1.000
_cell.length_c   1.000
_cell.angle_alpha   90.00
_cell.angle_beta   90.00
_cell.angle_gamma   90.00
#
_symmetry.space_group_name_H-M   'P 1'
#
loop_
_entity.id
_entity.type
_entity.pdbx_description
1 polymer ?
#
loop_
_entity_poly.entity_id
_entity_poly.type
_entity_poly.pdbx_seq_one_letter_code
_entity_poly.pdbx_strand_id
1 'polypeptide(L)'
;MGVKDGRSFHEMNYESGCDSCHDNGIRVRPSDDACEACHDVDDLAEATTREGEEALQNPHDNLHYGKETPCTECHGEHEAKAPLCSECHTFKFDAHKR
;
A
#
# COMPACT_ATOMS: atom_id res chain seq x y z
N MET A 1 8.15 13.41 -21.15
CA MET A 1 8.13 13.01 -19.74
C MET A 1 7.05 13.79 -19.03
N GLY A 2 6.06 13.11 -18.46
CA GLY A 2 4.99 13.75 -17.69
C GLY A 2 5.52 14.40 -16.41
N VAL A 3 4.68 15.22 -15.77
CA VAL A 3 4.98 15.81 -14.46
C VAL A 3 5.13 14.66 -13.45
N LYS A 4 6.16 14.73 -12.59
CA LYS A 4 6.33 13.78 -11.48
C LYS A 4 5.22 14.02 -10.47
N ASP A 5 4.19 13.19 -10.49
CA ASP A 5 3.00 13.35 -9.66
C ASP A 5 3.00 12.33 -8.53
N GLY A 6 4.07 12.31 -7.74
CA GLY A 6 4.30 11.28 -6.72
C GLY A 6 4.53 11.85 -5.33
N ARG A 7 4.74 10.96 -4.36
CA ARG A 7 4.90 11.24 -2.94
C ARG A 7 6.36 11.15 -2.51
N SER A 8 6.64 11.76 -1.37
CA SER A 8 8.01 11.83 -0.83
C SER A 8 8.57 10.48 -0.41
N PHE A 9 7.72 9.51 -0.05
CA PHE A 9 8.18 8.20 0.44
C PHE A 9 8.57 7.22 -0.67
N HIS A 10 8.25 7.51 -1.94
CA HIS A 10 8.75 6.76 -3.10
C HIS A 10 9.63 7.63 -4.04
N GLU A 11 10.08 8.79 -3.57
CA GLU A 11 10.85 9.73 -4.39
C GLU A 11 12.13 9.12 -4.98
N MET A 12 12.76 8.20 -4.25
CA MET A 12 13.95 7.48 -4.72
C MET A 12 13.71 6.70 -6.01
N ASN A 13 12.47 6.25 -6.26
CA ASN A 13 12.11 5.47 -7.43
C ASN A 13 11.96 6.35 -8.68
N TYR A 14 11.81 7.68 -8.54
CA TYR A 14 11.63 8.57 -9.69
C TYR A 14 12.89 8.77 -10.53
N GLU A 15 14.06 8.49 -9.95
CA GLU A 15 15.33 8.47 -10.69
C GLU A 15 15.49 7.15 -11.47
N SER A 16 15.06 6.03 -10.87
CA SER A 16 15.00 4.72 -11.51
C SER A 16 13.98 4.64 -12.65
N GLY A 17 13.04 5.59 -12.70
CA GLY A 17 12.06 5.75 -13.77
C GLY A 17 10.68 5.20 -13.41
N CYS A 18 9.69 5.46 -14.26
CA CYS A 18 8.29 5.08 -14.04
C CYS A 18 8.07 3.55 -14.02
N ASP A 19 8.95 2.81 -14.68
CA ASP A 19 8.86 1.35 -14.80
C ASP A 19 9.16 0.62 -13.48
N SER A 20 9.64 1.35 -12.46
CA SER A 20 9.78 0.83 -11.09
C SER A 20 8.46 0.34 -10.50
N CYS A 21 7.34 0.97 -10.91
CA CYS A 21 6.00 0.55 -10.50
C CYS A 21 5.13 0.14 -11.71
N HIS A 22 5.28 0.78 -12.88
CA HIS A 22 4.37 0.59 -14.01
C HIS A 22 4.68 -0.66 -14.85
N ASP A 23 4.51 -1.83 -14.26
CA ASP A 23 4.73 -3.14 -14.89
C ASP A 23 3.67 -3.51 -15.96
N ASN A 24 2.45 -2.99 -15.82
CA ASN A 24 1.33 -3.22 -16.74
C ASN A 24 1.05 -2.02 -17.66
N GLY A 25 1.95 -1.03 -17.66
CA GLY A 25 1.87 0.19 -18.47
C GLY A 25 1.41 1.43 -17.70
N ILE A 26 1.78 2.61 -18.22
CA ILE A 26 1.74 3.91 -17.53
C ILE A 26 0.34 4.42 -17.13
N ARG A 27 -0.74 3.82 -17.65
CA ARG A 27 -2.14 4.20 -17.35
C ARG A 27 -2.92 3.09 -16.65
N VAL A 28 -2.23 2.04 -16.25
CA VAL A 28 -2.81 0.91 -15.52
C VAL A 28 -2.24 0.96 -14.10
N ARG A 29 -3.06 0.56 -13.12
CA ARG A 29 -2.55 0.37 -11.75
C ARG A 29 -1.46 -0.70 -11.76
N PRO A 30 -0.40 -0.53 -10.96
CA PRO A 30 0.62 -1.56 -10.83
C PRO A 30 -0.01 -2.85 -10.30
N SER A 31 0.59 -3.98 -10.65
CA SER A 31 0.29 -5.22 -9.92
C SER A 31 0.88 -5.18 -8.51
N ASP A 32 0.46 -6.12 -7.67
CA ASP A 32 1.06 -6.29 -6.34
C ASP A 32 2.53 -6.72 -6.42
N ASP A 33 2.93 -7.47 -7.46
CA ASP A 33 4.33 -7.88 -7.68
C ASP A 33 5.29 -6.68 -7.75
N ALA A 34 4.83 -5.53 -8.28
CA ALA A 34 5.63 -4.31 -8.35
C ALA A 34 5.91 -3.73 -6.95
N CYS A 35 4.99 -3.90 -6.01
CA CYS A 35 5.18 -3.53 -4.60
C CYS A 35 6.04 -4.58 -3.88
N GLU A 36 5.72 -5.85 -4.08
CA GLU A 36 6.37 -6.99 -3.42
C GLU A 36 7.84 -7.17 -3.82
N ALA A 37 8.24 -6.66 -5.00
CA ALA A 37 9.65 -6.60 -5.39
C ALA A 37 10.55 -5.84 -4.39
N CYS A 38 9.97 -4.94 -3.58
CA CYS A 38 10.68 -4.17 -2.55
C CYS A 38 10.10 -4.35 -1.14
N HIS A 39 8.82 -4.73 -1.02
CA HIS A 39 8.10 -4.83 0.25
C HIS A 39 7.49 -6.22 0.41
N ASP A 40 8.14 -7.07 1.20
CA ASP A 40 7.60 -8.39 1.50
C ASP A 40 6.31 -8.29 2.35
N VAL A 41 5.24 -8.95 1.90
CA VAL A 41 3.93 -8.87 2.56
C VAL A 41 3.92 -9.54 3.94
N ASP A 42 4.74 -10.57 4.16
CA ASP A 42 4.85 -11.22 5.45
C ASP A 42 5.58 -10.32 6.45
N ASP A 43 6.65 -9.66 6.03
CA ASP A 43 7.35 -8.66 6.84
C ASP A 43 6.44 -7.48 7.19
N LEU A 44 5.63 -7.00 6.24
CA LEU A 44 4.65 -5.93 6.48
C LEU A 44 3.57 -6.38 7.47
N ALA A 45 3.03 -7.59 7.32
CA ALA A 45 2.04 -8.15 8.22
C ALA A 45 2.60 -8.31 9.64
N GLU A 46 3.84 -8.79 9.79
CA GLU A 46 4.51 -8.88 11.08
C GLU A 46 4.69 -7.48 11.70
N ALA A 47 5.22 -6.53 10.93
CA ALA A 47 5.48 -5.17 11.38
C ALA A 47 4.21 -4.39 11.79
N THR A 48 3.06 -4.75 11.22
CA THR A 48 1.76 -4.15 11.56
C THR A 48 0.89 -5.02 12.45
N THR A 49 1.47 -6.02 13.10
CA THR A 49 0.78 -6.81 14.13
C THR A 49 0.23 -5.90 15.22
N ARG A 50 -0.97 -6.23 15.68
CA ARG A 50 -1.65 -5.53 16.76
C ARG A 50 -1.97 -6.53 17.87
N GLU A 51 -2.09 -6.04 19.09
CA GLU A 51 -2.33 -6.88 20.27
C GLU A 51 -3.66 -6.53 20.96
N GLY A 52 -4.09 -7.41 21.88
CA GLY A 52 -5.29 -7.21 22.68
C GLY A 52 -6.56 -7.14 21.84
N GLU A 53 -7.42 -6.15 22.12
CA GLU A 53 -8.70 -5.97 21.42
C GLU A 53 -8.55 -5.56 19.94
N GLU A 54 -7.34 -5.18 19.53
CA GLU A 54 -7.05 -4.74 18.16
C GLU A 54 -6.37 -5.82 17.32
N ALA A 55 -6.17 -7.04 17.87
CA ALA A 55 -5.41 -8.10 17.20
C ALA A 55 -5.95 -8.49 15.81
N LEU A 56 -7.25 -8.32 15.57
CA LEU A 56 -7.90 -8.60 14.27
C LEU A 56 -7.94 -7.39 13.32
N GLN A 57 -7.26 -6.30 13.68
CA GLN A 57 -7.25 -5.05 12.91
C GLN A 57 -5.90 -4.83 12.21
N ASN A 58 -5.15 -5.89 11.91
CA ASN A 58 -3.93 -5.79 11.13
C ASN A 58 -4.28 -5.44 9.67
N PRO A 59 -3.81 -4.30 9.12
CA PRO A 59 -4.18 -3.88 7.76
C PRO A 59 -3.56 -4.76 6.67
N HIS A 60 -2.42 -5.43 6.95
CA HIS A 60 -1.72 -6.29 6.00
C HIS A 60 -1.94 -7.79 6.26
N ASP A 61 -2.74 -8.13 7.26
CA ASP A 61 -3.27 -9.49 7.48
C ASP A 61 -4.68 -9.38 8.08
N ASN A 62 -5.63 -8.99 7.22
CA ASN A 62 -6.94 -8.56 7.67
C ASN A 62 -7.93 -9.74 7.80
N LEU A 63 -8.95 -9.58 8.64
CA LEU A 63 -9.90 -10.65 8.94
C LEU A 63 -10.69 -11.15 7.72
N HIS A 64 -10.92 -10.31 6.71
CA HIS A 64 -11.79 -10.63 5.57
C HIS A 64 -11.05 -11.33 4.44
N TYR A 65 -9.81 -10.91 4.18
CA TYR A 65 -9.06 -11.26 2.98
C TYR A 65 -7.62 -11.70 3.29
N GLY A 66 -7.24 -11.77 4.57
CA GLY A 66 -5.87 -12.09 4.98
C GLY A 66 -4.87 -11.11 4.37
N LYS A 67 -3.89 -11.67 3.65
CA LYS A 67 -2.80 -10.95 2.98
C LYS A 67 -3.06 -10.69 1.49
N GLU A 68 -4.22 -11.08 0.96
CA GLU A 68 -4.51 -11.07 -0.48
C GLU A 68 -5.18 -9.78 -0.98
N THR A 69 -5.31 -8.76 -0.13
CA THR A 69 -5.92 -7.48 -0.55
C THR A 69 -4.91 -6.67 -1.36
N PRO A 70 -5.24 -6.25 -2.60
CA PRO A 70 -4.28 -5.52 -3.43
C PRO A 70 -3.79 -4.24 -2.77
N CYS A 71 -2.49 -3.96 -2.88
CA CYS A 71 -1.82 -2.82 -2.25
C CYS A 71 -2.50 -1.50 -2.64
N THR A 72 -2.88 -1.41 -3.91
CA THR A 72 -3.50 -0.22 -4.50
C THR A 72 -4.93 0.04 -4.03
N GLU A 73 -5.54 -0.89 -3.27
CA GLU A 73 -6.83 -0.64 -2.64
C GLU A 73 -6.76 0.32 -1.46
N CYS A 74 -5.59 0.47 -0.83
CA CYS A 74 -5.37 1.40 0.27
C CYS A 74 -4.30 2.46 -0.04
N HIS A 75 -3.30 2.11 -0.86
CA HIS A 75 -2.15 2.96 -1.17
C HIS A 75 -2.25 3.57 -2.56
N GLY A 76 -2.25 4.90 -2.65
CA GLY A 76 -2.26 5.63 -3.91
C GLY A 76 -1.03 6.50 -4.04
N GLU A 77 -0.26 6.33 -5.13
CA GLU A 77 0.93 7.16 -5.39
C GLU A 77 0.54 8.52 -5.95
N HIS A 78 -0.29 8.53 -7.00
CA HIS A 78 -0.70 9.74 -7.70
C HIS A 78 -1.94 10.43 -7.10
N GLU A 79 -2.55 9.85 -6.06
CA GLU A 79 -3.72 10.41 -5.37
C GLU A 79 -3.78 9.90 -3.92
N ALA A 80 -4.26 10.73 -2.99
CA ALA A 80 -4.40 10.35 -1.57
C ALA A 80 -5.54 9.38 -1.39
N LYS A 81 -5.22 8.22 -0.83
CA LYS A 81 -6.20 7.15 -0.60
C LYS A 81 -6.28 6.82 0.90
N ALA A 82 -7.51 6.73 1.38
CA ALA A 82 -7.80 6.28 2.72
C ALA A 82 -7.70 4.74 2.80
N PRO A 83 -7.42 4.17 3.97
CA PRO A 83 -7.49 2.72 4.17
C PRO A 83 -8.89 2.20 3.87
N LEU A 84 -8.99 1.10 3.11
CA LEU A 84 -10.26 0.46 2.75
C LEU A 84 -11.14 0.17 3.98
N CYS A 85 -10.52 -0.22 5.10
CA CYS A 85 -11.24 -0.51 6.35
C CYS A 85 -12.08 0.68 6.84
N SER A 86 -11.68 1.91 6.53
CA SER A 86 -12.35 3.13 7.01
C SER A 86 -13.74 3.35 6.40
N GLU A 87 -14.09 2.60 5.36
CA GLU A 87 -15.44 2.62 4.80
C GLU A 87 -16.48 1.99 5.73
N CYS A 88 -16.06 1.04 6.58
CA CYS A 88 -16.94 0.30 7.49
C CYS A 88 -16.54 0.44 8.97
N HIS A 89 -15.26 0.67 9.26
CA HIS A 89 -14.68 0.69 10.59
C HIS A 89 -14.07 2.04 10.94
N THR A 90 -13.93 2.30 12.23
CA THR A 90 -13.32 3.53 12.77
C THR A 90 -11.91 3.30 13.30
N PHE A 91 -11.21 2.29 12.78
CA PHE A 91 -9.84 1.95 13.18
C PHE A 91 -8.88 3.11 12.93
N LYS A 92 -7.86 3.21 13.79
CA LYS A 92 -6.80 4.20 13.64
C LYS A 92 -5.53 3.54 13.14
N PHE A 93 -5.04 4.02 12.01
CA PHE A 93 -3.79 3.57 11.40
C PHE A 93 -2.82 4.76 11.33
N ASP A 94 -2.18 5.06 12.46
CA ASP A 94 -1.30 6.24 12.58
C ASP A 94 -0.06 6.15 11.67
N ALA A 95 0.35 4.93 11.32
CA ALA A 95 1.46 4.68 10.40
C ALA A 95 1.09 4.81 8.91
N HIS A 96 -0.21 4.86 8.55
CA HIS A 96 -0.65 4.91 7.15
C HIS A 96 -0.19 6.20 6.47
N LYS A 97 0.59 6.07 5.41
CA LYS A 97 1.06 7.21 4.63
C LYS A 97 -0.04 7.64 3.66
N ARG A 98 -0.60 8.83 3.92
CA ARG A 98 -1.67 9.44 3.13
C ARG A 98 -1.14 10.35 2.04
#